data_AF-D7GSS7-F1
#
_entry.id   AF-D7GSS7-F1
#
_cell.length_a   1.000
_cell.length_b   1.000
_cell.length_c   1.000
_cell.angle_alpha   90.00
_cell.angle_beta   90.00
_cell.angle_gamma   90.00
#
_symmetry.space_group_name_H-M   'P 1'
#
loop_
_entity.id
_entity.type
_entity.pdbx_description
1 polymer ?
#
loop_
_entity_poly.entity_id
_entity_poly.type
_entity_poly.pdbx_seq_one_letter_code
_entity_poly.pdbx_strand_id
1 'polypeptide(L)'
;MRIPGRFSVEIYHTFPFKTQVYQRGMEKLLQRVFLKENGNYIYEWNAIDQLVYLMIQSAYLYVTGHLQIRHLTDLYVFYRKAAEEDQFQELENRLKEFKVNILAQKLLHLSYMWFGTREECASMETEEEELQVFDILEKNVFYGMTGKFGPETDEQALDLRSDILKEEERENRMEKRALFYRRLREFFSLVRRQLKELYDILYSR
;
A
#
# COMPACT_ATOMS: atom_id res chain seq x y z
N MET A 1 17.38 -2.44 -0.10
CA MET A 1 18.76 -2.43 0.44
C MET A 1 19.14 -0.95 0.65
N ARG A 2 19.44 -0.52 1.88
CA ARG A 2 19.84 0.88 2.15
C ARG A 2 21.36 1.00 2.03
N ILE A 3 21.84 1.70 0.99
CA ILE A 3 23.24 2.10 0.89
C ILE A 3 23.39 3.38 1.72
N PRO A 4 24.24 3.42 2.76
CA PRO A 4 24.37 4.63 3.58
C PRO A 4 24.89 5.78 2.71
N GLY A 5 24.12 6.86 2.59
CA GLY A 5 24.67 8.17 2.24
C GLY A 5 24.03 8.95 1.09
N ARG A 6 23.35 8.38 0.09
CA ARG A 6 22.82 9.23 -1.02
C ARG A 6 21.46 8.88 -1.64
N PHE A 7 20.94 7.65 -1.54
CA PHE A 7 19.58 7.34 -2.01
C PHE A 7 19.06 6.00 -1.46
N SER A 8 17.74 5.86 -1.34
CA SER A 8 17.05 4.63 -0.96
C SER A 8 16.50 3.97 -2.21
N VAL A 9 16.77 2.68 -2.39
CA VAL A 9 16.17 1.88 -3.47
C VAL A 9 15.28 0.82 -2.85
N GLU A 10 14.02 0.82 -3.27
CA GLU A 10 13.03 -0.19 -2.94
C GLU A 10 12.93 -1.18 -4.10
N ILE A 11 13.08 -2.46 -3.79
CA ILE A 11 13.07 -3.55 -4.78
C ILE A 11 11.99 -4.51 -4.36
N TYR A 12 11.04 -4.75 -5.26
CA TYR A 12 9.89 -5.61 -5.04
C TYR A 12 9.92 -6.76 -6.05
N HIS A 13 9.80 -7.99 -5.57
CA HIS A 13 9.41 -9.12 -6.42
C HIS A 13 7.90 -9.06 -6.71
N THR A 14 7.12 -8.62 -5.73
CA THR A 14 5.67 -8.41 -5.81
C THR A 14 5.35 -7.17 -4.98
N PHE A 15 4.45 -6.32 -5.45
CA PHE A 15 4.09 -5.10 -4.73
C PHE A 15 3.49 -5.44 -3.35
N PRO A 16 3.76 -4.61 -2.32
CA PRO A 16 3.37 -4.89 -0.93
C PRO A 16 1.88 -4.57 -0.66
N PHE A 17 0.99 -4.82 -1.61
CA PHE A 17 -0.46 -4.64 -1.46
C PHE A 17 -1.13 -6.00 -1.26
N LYS A 18 -1.92 -6.13 -0.20
CA LYS A 18 -2.61 -7.37 0.15
C LYS A 18 -3.95 -7.51 -0.56
N THR A 19 -4.64 -6.40 -0.84
CA THR A 19 -5.98 -6.44 -1.42
C THR A 19 -5.93 -6.74 -2.92
N GLN A 20 -6.84 -7.59 -3.40
CA GLN A 20 -6.88 -8.00 -4.81
C GLN A 20 -7.15 -6.83 -5.77
N VAL A 21 -7.91 -5.83 -5.33
CA VAL A 21 -8.17 -4.60 -6.11
C VAL A 21 -6.85 -3.90 -6.42
N TYR A 22 -5.99 -3.74 -5.41
CA TYR A 22 -4.68 -3.10 -5.57
C TYR A 22 -3.73 -3.96 -6.40
N GLN A 23 -3.70 -5.28 -6.17
CA GLN A 23 -2.86 -6.18 -6.97
C GLN A 23 -3.19 -6.10 -8.47
N ARG A 24 -4.47 -6.21 -8.84
CA ARG A 24 -4.92 -6.07 -10.25
C ARG A 24 -4.69 -4.67 -10.80
N GLY A 25 -4.96 -3.64 -10.00
CA GLY A 25 -4.71 -2.25 -10.40
C GLY A 25 -3.23 -1.98 -10.67
N MET A 26 -2.34 -2.55 -9.87
CA MET A 26 -0.89 -2.46 -10.08
C MET A 26 -0.41 -3.23 -11.31
N GLU A 27 -1.00 -4.40 -11.60
CA GLU A 27 -0.71 -5.12 -12.85
C GLU A 27 -1.07 -4.28 -14.08
N LYS A 28 -2.25 -3.63 -14.07
CA LYS A 28 -2.64 -2.69 -15.14
C LYS A 28 -1.67 -1.52 -15.23
N LEU A 29 -1.24 -0.97 -14.09
CA LEU A 29 -0.29 0.14 -14.05
C LEU A 29 1.07 -0.25 -14.65
N LEU A 30 1.58 -1.42 -14.31
CA LEU A 30 2.85 -1.93 -14.87
C LEU A 30 2.79 -2.14 -16.38
N GLN A 31 1.62 -2.46 -16.95
CA GLN A 31 1.48 -2.60 -18.40
C GLN A 31 1.63 -1.27 -19.16
N ARG A 32 1.53 -0.13 -18.47
CA ARG A 32 1.63 1.22 -19.06
C ARG A 32 3.04 1.80 -19.01
N VAL A 33 4.04 1.07 -18.50
CA VAL A 33 5.43 1.55 -18.50
C VAL A 33 5.95 1.65 -19.93
N PHE A 34 6.74 2.68 -20.21
CA PHE A 34 7.42 2.86 -21.49
C PHE A 34 8.93 2.91 -21.29
N LEU A 35 9.67 2.59 -22.35
CA LEU A 35 11.13 2.66 -22.34
C LEU A 35 11.56 4.13 -22.28
N LYS A 36 12.30 4.51 -21.25
CA LYS A 36 12.80 5.86 -21.05
C LYS A 36 13.68 6.29 -22.23
N GLU A 37 13.48 7.52 -22.70
CA GLU A 37 14.34 8.11 -23.73
C GLU A 37 15.81 8.09 -23.27
N ASN A 38 16.69 7.51 -24.10
CA ASN A 38 18.12 7.31 -23.82
C ASN A 38 18.45 6.32 -22.67
N GLY A 39 17.47 5.56 -22.16
CA GLY A 39 17.68 4.51 -21.17
C GLY A 39 17.76 3.12 -21.81
N ASN A 40 18.91 2.44 -21.68
CA ASN A 40 18.97 1.01 -22.01
C ASN A 40 18.25 0.22 -20.90
N TYR A 41 17.12 -0.40 -21.22
CA TYR A 41 16.32 -1.26 -20.32
C TYR A 41 15.71 -0.56 -19.09
N ILE A 42 15.61 0.78 -19.10
CA ILE A 42 14.96 1.54 -18.03
C ILE A 42 13.53 1.84 -18.47
N TYR A 43 12.57 1.31 -17.74
CA TYR A 43 11.15 1.57 -17.97
C TYR A 43 10.64 2.55 -16.92
N GLU A 44 9.83 3.52 -17.34
CA GLU A 44 9.23 4.51 -16.46
C GLU A 44 7.74 4.69 -16.74
N TRP A 45 7.03 5.24 -15.76
CA TRP A 45 5.64 5.66 -15.88
C TRP A 45 5.57 7.11 -16.38
N ASN A 46 4.47 7.46 -17.03
CA ASN A 46 4.17 8.87 -17.29
C ASN A 46 3.78 9.57 -15.98
N ALA A 47 3.66 10.89 -16.02
CA ALA A 47 3.37 11.70 -14.84
C ALA A 47 2.08 11.26 -14.12
N ILE A 48 1.00 10.97 -14.85
CA ILE A 48 -0.29 10.55 -14.28
C ILE A 48 -0.21 9.14 -13.68
N ASP A 49 0.41 8.18 -14.36
CA ASP A 49 0.64 6.84 -13.84
C ASP A 49 1.46 6.87 -12.54
N GLN A 50 2.50 7.71 -12.51
CA GLN A 50 3.31 7.92 -11.31
C GLN A 50 2.49 8.57 -10.19
N LEU A 51 1.66 9.56 -10.48
CA LEU A 51 0.77 10.17 -9.49
C LEU A 51 -0.25 9.19 -8.92
N VAL A 52 -0.89 8.39 -9.79
CA VAL A 52 -1.82 7.35 -9.36
C VAL A 52 -1.11 6.42 -8.37
N TYR A 53 0.10 5.96 -8.71
CA TYR A 53 0.88 5.13 -7.79
C TYR A 53 1.15 5.80 -6.44
N LEU A 54 1.63 7.04 -6.44
CA LEU A 54 1.95 7.75 -5.20
C LEU A 54 0.71 7.98 -4.33
N MET A 55 -0.42 8.31 -4.94
CA MET A 55 -1.69 8.56 -4.26
C MET A 55 -2.29 7.28 -3.66
N ILE A 56 -2.34 6.18 -4.42
CA ILE A 56 -2.84 4.90 -3.90
C ILE A 56 -1.89 4.33 -2.85
N GLN A 57 -0.58 4.49 -3.01
CA GLN A 57 0.42 4.05 -2.04
C GLN A 57 0.26 4.83 -0.74
N SER A 58 0.09 6.15 -0.82
CA SER A 58 -0.11 6.99 0.36
C SER A 58 -1.39 6.62 1.12
N ALA A 59 -2.50 6.39 0.43
CA ALA A 59 -3.74 5.90 1.04
C ALA A 59 -3.56 4.54 1.73
N TYR A 60 -2.86 3.60 1.08
CA TYR A 60 -2.61 2.28 1.64
C TYR A 60 -1.67 2.34 2.86
N LEU A 61 -0.62 3.13 2.79
CA LEU A 61 0.32 3.35 3.89
C LEU A 61 -0.37 4.08 5.06
N TYR A 62 -1.26 5.02 4.78
CA TYR A 62 -2.05 5.71 5.80
C TYR A 62 -2.87 4.71 6.62
N VAL A 63 -3.64 3.87 5.93
CA VAL A 63 -4.51 2.89 6.56
C VAL A 63 -3.74 1.83 7.35
N THR A 64 -2.56 1.45 6.86
CA THR A 64 -1.69 0.49 7.55
C THR A 64 -0.82 1.11 8.65
N GLY A 65 -0.85 2.44 8.83
CA GLY A 65 -0.03 3.15 9.83
C GLY A 65 1.45 3.25 9.48
N HIS A 66 1.80 3.12 8.20
CA HIS A 66 3.18 3.21 7.69
C HIS A 66 3.43 4.46 6.85
N LEU A 67 2.45 5.37 6.75
CA LEU A 67 2.65 6.63 6.05
C LEU A 67 3.72 7.46 6.75
N GLN A 68 4.59 8.06 5.95
CA GLN A 68 5.71 8.88 6.45
C GLN A 68 5.63 10.23 5.78
N ILE A 69 6.18 11.25 6.45
CA ILE A 69 6.25 12.63 5.95
C ILE A 69 6.82 12.65 4.51
N ARG A 70 7.83 11.82 4.21
CA ARG A 70 8.42 11.76 2.86
C ARG A 70 7.40 11.45 1.76
N HIS A 71 6.43 10.58 2.02
CA HIS A 71 5.45 10.17 1.02
C HIS A 71 4.50 11.33 0.70
N LEU A 72 4.16 12.14 1.71
CA LEU A 72 3.40 13.37 1.54
C LEU A 72 4.22 14.44 0.82
N THR A 73 5.52 14.55 1.11
CA THR A 73 6.42 15.45 0.37
C THR A 73 6.52 15.05 -1.10
N ASP A 74 6.66 13.74 -1.38
CA ASP A 74 6.69 13.22 -2.75
C ASP A 74 5.35 13.53 -3.46
N LEU A 75 4.19 13.34 -2.81
CA LEU A 75 2.89 13.74 -3.36
C LEU A 75 2.85 15.22 -3.75
N TYR A 76 3.24 16.12 -2.84
CA TYR A 76 3.25 17.56 -3.09
C TYR A 76 4.14 17.91 -4.30
N VAL A 77 5.37 17.41 -4.34
CA VAL A 77 6.34 17.74 -5.41
C VAL A 77 5.90 17.19 -6.76
N PHE A 78 5.47 15.93 -6.82
CA PHE A 78 5.07 15.30 -8.07
C PHE A 78 3.75 15.86 -8.59
N TYR A 79 2.78 16.13 -7.71
CA TYR A 79 1.49 16.68 -8.13
C TYR A 79 1.67 18.09 -8.67
N ARG A 80 2.43 18.94 -7.99
CA ARG A 80 2.74 20.30 -8.48
C ARG A 80 3.39 20.28 -9.86
N LYS A 81 4.29 19.32 -10.12
CA LYS A 81 4.93 19.18 -11.43
C LYS A 81 3.95 18.71 -12.51
N ALA A 82 3.05 17.81 -12.18
CA ALA A 82 2.07 17.26 -13.11
C ALA A 82 0.85 18.18 -13.30
N ALA A 83 0.59 19.11 -12.38
CA ALA A 83 -0.55 20.01 -12.43
C ALA A 83 -0.55 20.97 -13.64
N GLU A 84 0.58 21.08 -14.34
CA GLU A 84 0.70 21.80 -15.60
C GLU A 84 0.06 21.02 -16.79
N GLU A 85 -0.21 19.73 -16.61
CA GLU A 85 -0.80 18.83 -17.61
C GLU A 85 -2.29 18.60 -17.28
N ASP A 86 -3.20 19.13 -18.12
CA ASP A 86 -4.67 19.16 -17.93
C ASP A 86 -5.35 17.77 -17.98
N GLN A 87 -4.94 16.85 -17.10
CA GLN A 87 -5.31 15.43 -17.09
C GLN A 87 -5.94 14.97 -15.76
N PHE A 88 -6.40 15.90 -14.93
CA PHE A 88 -6.95 15.62 -13.60
C PHE A 88 -8.18 14.70 -13.61
N GLN A 89 -9.00 14.75 -14.66
CA GLN A 89 -10.16 13.86 -14.78
C GLN A 89 -9.74 12.39 -14.97
N GLU A 90 -8.66 12.12 -15.71
CA GLU A 90 -8.11 10.76 -15.84
C GLU A 90 -7.57 10.28 -14.49
N LEU A 91 -6.83 11.13 -13.78
CA LEU A 91 -6.32 10.82 -12.44
C LEU A 91 -7.45 10.41 -11.49
N GLU A 92 -8.51 11.22 -11.41
CA GLU A 92 -9.65 10.94 -10.53
C GLU A 92 -10.34 9.61 -10.88
N ASN A 93 -10.60 9.37 -12.17
CA ASN A 93 -11.24 8.14 -12.63
C ASN A 93 -10.42 6.89 -12.26
N ARG A 94 -9.10 7.02 -12.33
CA ARG A 94 -8.20 5.92 -11.98
C ARG A 94 -8.17 5.67 -10.48
N LEU A 95 -8.17 6.71 -9.65
CA LEU A 95 -8.26 6.57 -8.20
C LEU A 95 -9.59 5.94 -7.75
N LYS A 96 -10.68 6.20 -8.48
CA LYS A 96 -11.98 5.54 -8.25
C LYS A 96 -11.91 4.03 -8.44
N GLU A 97 -11.08 3.51 -9.36
CA GLU A 97 -10.87 2.06 -9.51
C GLU A 97 -10.32 1.40 -8.24
N PHE A 98 -9.51 2.15 -7.47
CA PHE A 98 -8.96 1.71 -6.19
C PHE A 98 -9.85 2.06 -4.99
N LYS A 99 -10.97 2.77 -5.22
CA LYS A 99 -11.91 3.26 -4.20
C LYS A 99 -11.27 4.16 -3.14
N VAL A 100 -10.26 4.94 -3.53
CA VAL A 100 -9.53 5.85 -2.63
C VAL A 100 -9.43 7.27 -3.18
N ASN A 101 -10.28 7.66 -4.12
CA ASN A 101 -10.23 8.98 -4.74
C ASN A 101 -10.39 10.12 -3.71
N ILE A 102 -11.31 9.98 -2.75
CA ILE A 102 -11.56 11.00 -1.72
C ILE A 102 -10.42 11.00 -0.70
N LEU A 103 -10.07 9.83 -0.17
CA LEU A 103 -8.97 9.70 0.80
C LEU A 103 -7.65 10.22 0.22
N ALA A 104 -7.32 9.85 -1.01
CA ALA A 104 -6.08 10.28 -1.64
C ALA A 104 -6.07 11.79 -1.94
N GLN A 105 -7.21 12.38 -2.30
CA GLN A 105 -7.35 13.84 -2.43
C GLN A 105 -7.17 14.54 -1.08
N LYS A 106 -7.72 14.01 0.01
CA LYS A 106 -7.49 14.54 1.36
C LYS A 106 -6.01 14.45 1.76
N LEU A 107 -5.33 13.34 1.49
CA LEU A 107 -3.90 13.21 1.77
C LEU A 107 -3.05 14.17 0.91
N LEU A 108 -3.45 14.40 -0.34
CA LEU A 108 -2.84 15.42 -1.19
C LEU A 108 -3.06 16.82 -0.61
N HIS A 109 -4.28 17.16 -0.20
CA HIS A 109 -4.57 18.44 0.42
C HIS A 109 -3.75 18.62 1.72
N LEU A 110 -3.67 17.60 2.57
CA LEU A 110 -2.80 17.63 3.75
C LEU A 110 -1.33 17.91 3.37
N SER A 111 -0.84 17.36 2.26
CA SER A 111 0.52 17.67 1.78
C SER A 111 0.68 19.14 1.37
N TYR A 112 -0.34 19.75 0.77
CA TYR A 112 -0.36 21.18 0.46
C TYR A 112 -0.44 22.06 1.71
N MET A 113 -1.20 21.65 2.73
CA MET A 113 -1.23 22.34 4.02
C MET A 113 0.15 22.36 4.69
N TRP A 114 0.93 21.29 4.54
CA TRP A 114 2.26 21.17 5.18
C TRP A 114 3.41 21.79 4.38
N PHE A 115 3.38 21.68 3.05
CA PHE A 115 4.52 22.03 2.20
C PHE A 115 4.23 23.13 1.17
N GLY A 116 2.96 23.44 0.92
CA GLY A 116 2.54 24.42 -0.06
C GLY A 116 2.64 25.87 0.43
N THR A 117 2.52 26.81 -0.50
CA THR A 117 2.34 28.23 -0.13
C THR A 117 0.92 28.49 0.35
N ARG A 118 0.69 29.65 0.96
CA ARG A 118 -0.67 30.04 1.39
C ARG A 118 -1.64 30.13 0.22
N GLU A 119 -1.18 30.61 -0.94
CA GLU A 119 -1.99 30.70 -2.15
C GLU A 119 -2.32 29.31 -2.71
N GLU A 120 -1.34 28.40 -2.77
CA GLU A 120 -1.54 27.02 -3.21
C GLU A 120 -2.55 26.29 -2.29
N CYS A 121 -2.40 26.42 -0.98
CA CYS A 121 -3.32 25.82 -0.01
C CYS A 121 -4.74 26.41 -0.11
N ALA A 122 -4.87 27.74 -0.27
CA ALA A 122 -6.16 28.40 -0.39
C ALA A 122 -6.92 27.98 -1.67
N SER A 123 -6.21 27.58 -2.71
CA SER A 123 -6.82 27.13 -3.98
C SER A 123 -7.50 25.77 -3.89
N MET A 124 -7.26 24.98 -2.83
CA MET A 124 -7.78 23.62 -2.71
C MET A 124 -9.21 23.53 -2.15
N GLU A 125 -9.84 24.66 -1.80
CA GLU A 125 -11.17 24.80 -1.14
C GLU A 125 -11.31 23.94 0.13
N THR A 126 -11.62 24.55 1.28
CA THR A 126 -11.84 23.80 2.53
C THR A 126 -12.93 24.45 3.35
N GLU A 127 -13.93 23.68 3.75
CA GLU A 127 -14.95 24.14 4.71
C GLU A 127 -14.44 24.00 6.16
N GLU A 128 -14.95 24.79 7.11
CA GLU A 128 -14.52 24.71 8.52
C GLU A 128 -14.77 23.33 9.15
N GLU A 129 -15.84 22.63 8.73
CA GLU A 129 -16.14 21.26 9.17
C GLU A 129 -15.10 20.26 8.66
N GLU A 130 -14.47 20.53 7.53
CA GLU A 130 -13.40 19.71 6.97
C GLU A 130 -12.07 19.91 7.70
N LEU A 131 -11.83 21.06 8.34
CA LEU A 131 -10.59 21.29 9.12
C LEU A 131 -10.45 20.28 10.29
N GLN A 132 -11.57 19.90 10.92
CA GLN A 132 -11.54 18.86 11.96
C GLN A 132 -11.16 17.48 11.40
N VAL A 133 -11.52 17.20 10.15
CA VAL A 133 -11.11 15.98 9.44
C VAL A 133 -9.60 16.00 9.22
N PHE A 134 -9.03 17.14 8.82
CA PHE A 134 -7.58 17.28 8.64
C PHE A 134 -6.81 17.15 9.95
N ASP A 135 -7.33 17.65 11.07
CA ASP A 135 -6.74 17.42 12.40
C ASP A 135 -6.63 15.94 12.76
N ILE A 136 -7.65 15.14 12.43
CA ILE A 136 -7.66 13.69 12.67
C ILE A 136 -6.68 13.00 11.70
N LEU A 137 -6.71 13.38 10.41
CA LEU A 137 -5.78 12.85 9.40
C LEU A 137 -4.33 13.06 9.83
N GLU A 138 -3.95 14.30 10.17
CA GLU A 138 -2.60 14.64 10.64
C GLU A 138 -2.19 13.79 11.84
N LYS A 139 -3.05 13.67 12.86
CA LYS A 139 -2.74 12.84 14.04
C LYS A 139 -2.57 11.38 13.65
N ASN A 140 -3.38 10.85 12.74
CA ASN A 140 -3.25 9.48 12.25
C ASN A 140 -1.98 9.27 11.40
N VAL A 141 -1.45 10.30 10.72
CA VAL A 141 -0.13 10.20 10.05
C VAL A 141 0.98 9.92 11.08
N PHE A 142 0.95 10.59 12.24
CA PHE A 142 1.99 10.43 13.26
C PHE A 142 1.80 9.22 14.17
N TYR A 143 0.55 8.94 14.55
CA TYR A 143 0.23 7.97 15.60
C TYR A 143 -0.47 6.71 15.07
N GLY A 144 -0.72 6.63 13.77
CA GLY A 144 -1.53 5.60 13.14
C GLY A 144 -3.01 5.69 13.54
N MET A 145 -3.85 4.88 12.90
CA MET A 145 -5.31 4.79 13.17
C MET A 145 -5.63 4.04 14.48
N THR A 146 -5.04 4.49 15.58
CA THR A 146 -5.16 3.92 16.92
C THR A 146 -6.43 4.35 17.65
N GLY A 147 -7.13 5.38 17.16
CA GLY A 147 -8.35 5.92 17.77
C GLY A 147 -8.10 6.81 18.99
N LYS A 148 -6.82 7.08 19.33
CA LYS A 148 -6.44 7.88 20.51
C LYS A 148 -6.94 9.33 20.42
N PHE A 149 -7.09 9.87 19.22
CA PHE A 149 -7.42 11.27 18.98
C PHE A 149 -8.79 11.47 18.32
N GLY A 150 -9.64 10.44 18.37
CA GLY A 150 -10.93 10.38 17.68
C GLY A 150 -11.00 9.18 16.73
N PRO A 151 -12.21 8.71 16.40
CA PRO A 151 -12.37 7.70 15.37
C PRO A 151 -11.97 8.26 14.00
N GLU A 152 -11.44 7.40 13.14
CA GLU A 152 -11.37 7.72 11.72
C GLU A 152 -12.80 7.92 11.19
N THR A 153 -13.01 9.02 10.46
CA THR A 153 -14.32 9.36 9.89
C THR A 153 -14.37 9.11 8.39
N ASP A 154 -13.23 9.01 7.71
CA ASP A 154 -13.19 8.74 6.27
C ASP A 154 -13.64 7.31 5.94
N GLU A 155 -14.76 7.20 5.22
CA GLU A 155 -15.35 5.90 4.84
C GLU A 155 -14.40 5.07 3.97
N GLN A 156 -13.65 5.70 3.05
CA GLN A 156 -12.72 4.98 2.17
C GLN A 156 -11.53 4.42 2.95
N ALA A 157 -11.04 5.14 3.96
CA ALA A 157 -10.01 4.65 4.88
C ALA A 157 -10.52 3.44 5.70
N LEU A 158 -11.74 3.51 6.21
CA LEU A 158 -12.37 2.43 6.99
C LEU A 158 -12.61 1.17 6.13
N ASP A 159 -13.14 1.33 4.92
CA ASP A 159 -13.39 0.23 3.99
C ASP A 159 -12.07 -0.44 3.57
N LEU A 160 -11.06 0.34 3.20
CA LEU A 160 -9.75 -0.20 2.84
C LEU A 160 -9.12 -0.94 4.03
N ARG A 161 -9.26 -0.43 5.25
CA ARG A 161 -8.78 -1.10 6.48
C ARG A 161 -9.46 -2.45 6.67
N SER A 162 -10.78 -2.49 6.49
CA SER A 162 -11.57 -3.71 6.59
C SER A 162 -11.13 -4.75 5.57
N ASP A 163 -10.91 -4.35 4.32
CA ASP A 163 -10.47 -5.25 3.25
C ASP A 163 -9.05 -5.78 3.47
N ILE A 164 -8.14 -4.95 3.96
CA ILE A 164 -6.79 -5.39 4.35
C ILE A 164 -6.91 -6.44 5.47
N LEU A 165 -7.61 -6.14 6.56
CA LEU A 165 -7.77 -7.05 7.70
C LEU A 165 -8.36 -8.42 7.30
N LYS A 166 -9.34 -8.45 6.39
CA LYS A 166 -9.92 -9.69 5.87
C LYS A 166 -8.86 -10.56 5.16
N GLU A 167 -8.00 -9.94 4.35
CA GLU A 167 -6.92 -10.67 3.67
C GLU A 167 -5.84 -11.13 4.67
N GLU A 168 -5.49 -10.31 5.69
CA GLU A 168 -4.57 -10.74 6.75
C GLU A 168 -5.10 -11.93 7.55
N GLU A 169 -6.39 -11.93 7.90
CA GLU A 169 -7.03 -13.07 8.56
C GLU A 169 -7.06 -14.31 7.68
N ARG A 170 -7.20 -14.14 6.35
CA ARG A 170 -7.14 -15.24 5.40
C ARG A 170 -5.73 -15.83 5.31
N GLU A 171 -4.70 -14.98 5.19
CA GLU A 171 -3.29 -15.38 5.23
C GLU A 171 -2.97 -16.15 6.51
N ASN A 172 -3.32 -15.59 7.68
CA ASN A 172 -3.13 -16.21 8.97
C ASN A 172 -3.81 -17.59 9.08
N ARG A 173 -5.02 -17.74 8.52
CA ARG A 173 -5.71 -19.05 8.48
C ARG A 173 -4.99 -20.05 7.58
N MET A 174 -4.49 -19.60 6.42
CA MET A 174 -3.73 -20.46 5.51
C MET A 174 -2.39 -20.89 6.11
N GLU A 175 -1.67 -19.99 6.77
CA GLU A 175 -0.41 -20.28 7.46
C GLU A 175 -0.62 -21.27 8.60
N LYS A 176 -1.65 -21.07 9.44
CA LYS A 176 -2.01 -22.02 10.50
C LYS A 176 -2.32 -23.41 9.93
N ARG A 177 -3.05 -23.49 8.81
CA ARG A 177 -3.32 -24.75 8.10
C ARG A 177 -2.04 -25.37 7.53
N ALA A 178 -1.18 -24.58 6.91
CA ALA A 178 0.08 -25.06 6.34
C ALA A 178 1.01 -25.61 7.43
N LEU A 179 1.13 -24.91 8.56
CA LEU A 179 1.87 -25.38 9.73
C LEU A 179 1.29 -26.68 10.30
N PHE A 180 -0.05 -26.77 10.37
CA PHE A 180 -0.73 -28.00 10.80
C PHE A 180 -0.40 -29.18 9.87
N TYR A 181 -0.55 -29.02 8.56
CA TYR A 181 -0.23 -30.08 7.59
C TYR A 181 1.26 -30.45 7.56
N ARG A 182 2.15 -29.48 7.78
CA ARG A 182 3.58 -29.73 7.92
C ARG A 182 3.87 -30.61 9.15
N ARG A 183 3.33 -30.26 10.31
CA ARG A 183 3.47 -31.07 11.54
C ARG A 183 2.87 -32.46 11.37
N LEU A 184 1.72 -32.56 10.71
CA LEU A 184 1.06 -33.84 10.43
C LEU A 184 1.94 -34.73 9.53
N ARG A 185 2.52 -34.15 8.48
CA ARG A 185 3.45 -34.86 7.58
C ARG A 185 4.69 -35.34 8.31
N GLU A 186 5.28 -34.49 9.16
CA GLU A 186 6.42 -34.84 10.01
C GLU A 186 6.07 -36.00 10.96
N PHE A 187 4.92 -35.93 11.63
CA PHE A 187 4.43 -37.02 12.49
C PHE A 187 4.28 -38.35 11.74
N PHE A 188 3.58 -38.35 10.60
CA PHE A 188 3.42 -39.58 9.81
C PHE A 188 4.73 -40.11 9.23
N SER A 189 5.72 -39.25 8.96
CA SER A 189 7.04 -39.69 8.52
C SER A 189 7.78 -40.46 9.62
N LEU A 190 7.65 -40.03 10.89
CA LEU A 190 8.23 -40.72 12.05
C LEU A 190 7.56 -42.07 12.29
N VAL A 191 6.22 -42.12 12.23
CA VAL A 191 5.45 -43.37 12.37
C VAL A 191 5.84 -44.37 11.27
N ARG A 192 5.94 -43.94 10.02
CA ARG A 192 6.39 -44.81 8.92
C ARG A 192 7.80 -45.35 9.13
N ARG A 193 8.71 -44.53 9.65
CA ARG A 193 10.08 -44.96 9.95
C ARG A 193 10.10 -46.02 11.04
N GLN A 194 9.36 -45.83 12.13
CA GLN A 194 9.25 -46.83 13.20
C GLN A 194 8.62 -48.14 12.72
N LEU A 195 7.56 -48.06 11.90
CA LEU A 195 6.94 -49.25 11.31
C LEU A 195 7.89 -49.99 10.37
N LYS A 196 8.70 -49.27 9.59
CA LYS A 196 9.72 -49.87 8.73
C LYS A 196 10.81 -50.57 9.56
N GLU A 197 11.31 -49.92 10.61
CA GLU A 197 12.28 -50.54 11.53
C GLU A 197 11.72 -51.83 12.17
N LEU A 198 10.44 -51.83 12.59
CA LEU A 198 9.78 -53.02 13.12
C LEU A 198 9.58 -54.12 12.06
N TYR A 199 9.20 -53.75 10.84
CA TYR A 199 9.06 -54.69 9.73
C TYR A 199 10.40 -55.34 9.36
N ASP A 200 11.46 -54.55 9.25
CA ASP A 200 12.81 -55.03 8.94
C ASP A 200 13.32 -56.00 10.03
N ILE A 201 12.98 -55.77 11.32
CA ILE A 201 13.28 -56.69 12.43
C ILE A 201 12.48 -58.00 12.31
N LEU A 202 11.20 -57.93 11.95
CA LEU A 202 10.31 -59.08 11.87
C LEU A 202 10.57 -59.98 10.63
N TYR A 203 11.07 -59.42 9.53
CA TYR A 203 11.28 -60.11 8.26
C TYR A 203 12.76 -60.42 7.93
N SER A 204 13.71 -60.11 8.83
CA SER A 204 15.13 -60.49 8.71
C SER A 204 15.50 -61.79 9.45
N ARG A 205 14.53 -62.68 9.67
CA ARG A 205 14.70 -64.04 10.21
C ARG A 205 14.17 -65.06 9.22
#